data_AF-A0A7V6PU57-F1
#
_entry.id   AF-A0A7V6PU57-F1
#
_cell.length_a   1.000
_cell.length_b   1.000
_cell.length_c   1.000
_cell.angle_alpha   90.00
_cell.angle_beta   90.00
_cell.angle_gamma   90.00
#
_symmetry.space_group_name_H-M   'P 1'
#
loop_
_entity.id
_entity.type
_entity.pdbx_description
1 polymer ?
#
loop_
_entity_poly.entity_id
_entity_poly.type
_entity_poly.pdbx_seq_one_letter_code
_entity_poly.pdbx_strand_id
1 'polypeptide(L)'
;MKKVMVIMKKDLRETFRTRAFYVSVGIVIFIMIMLVQEVGVEIGTLAKQGNAPAVQTLLGTLALMLSLMLMMLFCIYINAYTLTMEKIKRSIESLLCTPLSLKQICLGKTLALFLPSLILGWLLTFSSIAGINQIYVVPSSGQFIMPGPAPLVAILVVIPIIFFFLCLLIIDMQLIITNIRWVNTALMVAVFTVSFGLSPVLKFGPSSWNIVFVSLG
;
A
#
# COMPACT_ATOMS: atom_id res chain seq x y z
N MET A 1 -16.34 -18.75 10.37
CA MET A 1 -16.18 -18.01 9.10
C MET A 1 -17.33 -17.08 8.76
N LYS A 2 -18.61 -17.53 8.75
CA LYS A 2 -19.77 -16.65 8.43
C LYS A 2 -19.83 -15.35 9.26
N LYS A 3 -19.52 -15.40 10.56
CA LYS A 3 -19.51 -14.23 11.44
C LYS A 3 -18.43 -13.20 11.08
N VAL A 4 -17.22 -13.66 10.73
CA VAL A 4 -16.09 -12.82 10.30
C VAL A 4 -16.41 -12.06 9.01
N MET A 5 -17.03 -12.74 8.05
CA MET A 5 -17.39 -12.14 6.76
C MET A 5 -18.53 -11.12 6.86
N VAL A 6 -19.45 -11.31 7.81
CA VAL A 6 -20.52 -10.32 8.08
C VAL A 6 -19.94 -9.03 8.65
N ILE A 7 -19.00 -9.14 9.60
CA ILE A 7 -18.28 -7.98 10.16
C ILE A 7 -17.53 -7.25 9.04
N MET A 8 -16.78 -7.99 8.22
CA MET A 8 -16.03 -7.43 7.08
C MET A 8 -16.93 -6.67 6.11
N LYS A 9 -18.07 -7.25 5.69
CA LYS A 9 -19.00 -6.58 4.77
C LYS A 9 -19.65 -5.33 5.37
N LYS A 10 -19.91 -5.34 6.68
CA LYS A 10 -20.46 -4.17 7.38
C LYS A 10 -19.44 -3.03 7.38
N ASP A 11 -18.20 -3.28 7.82
CA ASP A 11 -17.15 -2.27 7.95
C ASP A 11 -16.74 -1.71 6.57
N LEU A 12 -16.68 -2.55 5.53
CA LEU A 12 -16.45 -2.12 4.16
C LEU A 12 -17.54 -1.18 3.65
N ARG A 13 -18.81 -1.54 3.88
CA ARG A 13 -19.95 -0.74 3.44
C ARG A 13 -20.00 0.61 4.15
N GLU A 14 -19.70 0.65 5.44
CA GLU A 14 -19.63 1.91 6.20
C GLU A 14 -18.45 2.79 5.72
N THR A 15 -17.33 2.18 5.34
CA THR A 15 -16.15 2.90 4.81
C THR A 15 -16.45 3.55 3.45
N PHE A 16 -16.96 2.78 2.50
CA PHE A 16 -17.24 3.25 1.12
C PHE A 16 -18.39 4.26 1.01
N ARG A 17 -19.22 4.40 2.04
CA ARG A 17 -20.35 5.35 2.03
C ARG A 17 -19.95 6.76 2.45
N THR A 18 -18.73 6.95 2.95
CA THR A 18 -18.33 8.20 3.58
C THR A 18 -17.68 9.17 2.59
N ARG A 19 -18.12 10.43 2.59
CA ARG A 19 -17.53 11.49 1.72
C ARG A 19 -16.03 11.68 1.94
N ALA A 20 -15.57 11.54 3.18
CA ALA A 20 -14.15 11.63 3.54
C ALA A 20 -13.29 10.63 2.76
N PHE A 21 -13.78 9.39 2.57
CA PHE A 21 -13.08 8.36 1.81
C PHE A 21 -12.83 8.81 0.35
N TYR A 22 -13.86 9.30 -0.34
CA TYR A 22 -13.71 9.82 -1.71
C TYR A 22 -12.78 11.04 -1.79
N VAL A 23 -12.84 11.94 -0.80
CA VAL A 23 -11.92 13.10 -0.73
C VAL A 23 -10.47 12.62 -0.58
N SER A 24 -10.20 11.65 0.28
CA SER A 24 -8.85 11.10 0.45
C SER A 24 -8.32 10.42 -0.80
N VAL A 25 -9.17 9.64 -1.49
CA VAL A 25 -8.83 9.02 -2.77
C VAL A 25 -8.50 10.09 -3.81
N GLY A 26 -9.29 11.18 -3.87
CA GLY A 26 -9.02 12.32 -4.75
C GLY A 26 -7.67 12.99 -4.49
N ILE A 27 -7.32 13.22 -3.21
CA ILE A 27 -6.03 13.80 -2.81
C ILE A 27 -4.88 12.88 -3.22
N VAL A 28 -5.01 11.57 -2.98
CA VAL A 28 -3.98 10.59 -3.36
C VAL A 28 -3.78 10.57 -4.87
N ILE A 29 -4.87 10.57 -5.66
CA ILE A 29 -4.78 10.63 -7.12
C ILE A 29 -4.08 11.90 -7.58
N PHE A 30 -4.37 13.05 -6.96
CA PHE A 30 -3.71 14.32 -7.28
C PHE A 30 -2.20 14.26 -7.02
N ILE A 31 -1.79 13.75 -5.86
CA ILE A 31 -0.37 13.57 -5.51
C ILE A 31 0.31 12.56 -6.46
N MET A 32 -0.40 11.50 -6.84
CA MET A 32 0.10 10.50 -7.79
C MET A 32 0.38 11.09 -9.17
N ILE A 33 -0.50 11.96 -9.67
CA ILE A 33 -0.29 12.63 -10.96
C ILE A 33 0.98 13.50 -10.91
N MET A 34 1.16 14.28 -9.83
CA MET A 34 2.35 15.11 -9.65
C MET A 34 3.64 14.27 -9.61
N LEU A 35 3.64 13.18 -8.82
CA LEU A 35 4.79 12.26 -8.75
C LEU A 35 5.10 11.60 -10.10
N VAL A 36 4.07 11.16 -10.83
CA VAL A 36 4.24 10.53 -12.15
C VAL A 36 4.84 11.53 -13.15
N GLN A 37 4.52 12.81 -13.05
CA GLN A 37 5.09 13.83 -13.92
C GLN A 37 6.58 14.05 -13.66
N GLU A 38 6.97 14.26 -12.41
CA GLU A 38 8.38 14.50 -12.04
C GLU A 38 9.27 13.30 -12.43
N VAL A 39 8.86 12.11 -11.98
CA VAL A 39 9.60 10.88 -12.23
C VAL A 39 9.55 10.45 -13.70
N GLY A 40 8.43 10.71 -14.38
CA GLY A 40 8.26 10.42 -15.79
C GLY A 40 9.22 11.21 -16.68
N VAL A 41 9.48 12.48 -16.35
CA VAL A 41 10.46 13.31 -17.06
C VAL A 41 11.87 12.73 -16.91
N GLU A 42 12.27 12.35 -15.69
CA GLU A 42 13.58 11.71 -15.46
C GLU A 42 13.74 10.43 -16.28
N ILE A 43 12.74 9.54 -16.23
CA ILE A 43 12.73 8.29 -17.01
C ILE A 43 12.79 8.57 -18.51
N GLY A 44 12.04 9.56 -19.00
CA GLY A 44 12.04 9.95 -20.41
C GLY A 44 13.40 10.45 -20.87
N THR A 45 14.12 11.22 -20.04
CA THR A 45 15.49 11.65 -20.37
C THR A 45 16.48 10.49 -20.41
N LEU A 46 16.38 9.53 -19.49
CA LEU A 46 17.20 8.32 -19.49
C LEU A 46 16.89 7.41 -20.68
N ALA A 47 15.63 7.35 -21.11
CA ALA A 47 15.21 6.61 -22.30
C ALA A 47 15.81 7.22 -23.58
N LYS A 48 15.86 8.55 -23.69
CA LYS A 48 16.53 9.24 -24.81
C LYS A 48 18.04 8.99 -24.87
N GLN A 49 18.67 8.74 -23.72
CA GLN A 49 20.09 8.39 -23.64
C GLN A 49 20.38 6.93 -24.05
N GLY A 50 19.36 6.14 -24.43
CA GLY A 50 19.52 4.77 -24.88
C GLY A 50 19.83 3.76 -23.77
N ASN A 51 19.75 4.16 -22.50
CA ASN A 51 20.07 3.30 -21.36
C ASN A 51 18.84 2.48 -20.90
N ALA A 52 18.40 1.57 -21.77
CA ALA A 52 17.28 0.66 -21.52
C ALA A 52 17.34 -0.11 -20.18
N PRO A 53 18.49 -0.67 -19.73
CA PRO A 53 18.52 -1.42 -18.46
C PRO A 53 18.35 -0.51 -17.23
N ALA A 54 18.81 0.74 -17.30
CA ALA A 54 18.62 1.71 -16.22
C ALA A 54 17.14 2.14 -16.10
N VAL A 55 16.45 2.32 -17.23
CA VAL A 55 15.01 2.64 -17.26
C VAL A 55 14.18 1.50 -16.65
N GLN A 56 14.47 0.26 -17.05
CA GLN A 56 13.76 -0.92 -16.51
C GLN A 56 13.97 -1.08 -15.00
N THR A 57 15.20 -0.79 -14.55
CA THR A 57 15.59 -0.82 -13.14
C THR A 57 14.82 0.22 -12.33
N LEU A 58 14.79 1.46 -12.81
CA LEU A 58 14.13 2.57 -12.12
C LEU A 58 12.61 2.36 -12.06
N LEU A 59 11.99 1.93 -13.17
CA LEU A 59 10.58 1.55 -13.23
C LEU A 59 10.23 0.43 -12.24
N GLY A 60 11.10 -0.57 -12.11
CA GLY A 60 10.93 -1.67 -11.16
C GLY A 60 10.95 -1.20 -9.70
N THR A 61 11.93 -0.38 -9.33
CA THR A 61 12.03 0.17 -7.98
C THR A 61 10.85 1.08 -7.66
N LEU A 62 10.45 1.95 -8.58
CA LEU A 62 9.30 2.83 -8.42
C LEU A 62 8.01 2.04 -8.22
N ALA A 63 7.77 1.02 -9.05
CA ALA A 63 6.59 0.18 -8.95
C ALA A 63 6.48 -0.50 -7.56
N LEU A 64 7.60 -0.98 -7.04
CA LEU A 64 7.67 -1.67 -5.75
C LEU A 64 7.42 -0.69 -4.59
N MET A 65 8.12 0.44 -4.58
CA MET A 65 7.98 1.46 -3.53
C MET A 65 6.59 2.08 -3.53
N LEU A 66 6.06 2.40 -4.71
CA LEU A 66 4.74 2.99 -4.87
C LEU A 66 3.65 2.03 -4.36
N SER A 67 3.80 0.72 -4.63
CA SER A 67 2.82 -0.28 -4.20
C SER A 67 2.76 -0.44 -2.69
N LEU A 68 3.92 -0.51 -2.04
CA LEU A 68 3.98 -0.66 -0.59
C LEU A 68 3.45 0.61 0.10
N MET A 69 3.82 1.79 -0.41
CA MET A 69 3.36 3.08 0.09
C MET A 69 1.84 3.26 -0.03
N LEU A 70 1.28 3.01 -1.21
CA LEU A 70 -0.16 3.18 -1.44
C LEU A 70 -0.99 2.21 -0.60
N MET A 71 -0.62 0.94 -0.53
CA MET A 71 -1.33 -0.05 0.29
C MET A 71 -1.33 0.35 1.77
N MET A 72 -0.19 0.77 2.31
CA MET A 72 -0.09 1.23 3.70
C MET A 72 -0.87 2.52 3.96
N LEU A 73 -0.82 3.48 3.04
CA LEU A 73 -1.54 4.75 3.18
C LEU A 73 -3.06 4.55 3.21
N PHE A 74 -3.61 3.72 2.32
CA PHE A 74 -5.03 3.35 2.37
C PHE A 74 -5.39 2.59 3.64
N CYS A 75 -4.53 1.67 4.08
CA CYS A 75 -4.74 0.94 5.33
C CYS A 75 -4.90 1.89 6.51
N ILE A 76 -3.95 2.81 6.69
CA ILE A 76 -3.94 3.78 7.79
C ILE A 76 -5.17 4.67 7.74
N TYR A 77 -5.56 5.12 6.54
CA TYR A 77 -6.71 5.99 6.36
C TYR A 77 -8.03 5.29 6.72
N ILE A 78 -8.26 4.09 6.18
CA ILE A 78 -9.45 3.29 6.49
C ILE A 78 -9.47 2.95 7.98
N ASN A 79 -8.32 2.61 8.56
CA ASN A 79 -8.20 2.25 9.97
C ASN A 79 -8.50 3.43 10.90
N ALA A 80 -8.00 4.62 10.56
CA ALA A 80 -8.33 5.85 11.29
C ALA A 80 -9.84 6.07 11.33
N TYR A 81 -10.52 5.83 10.21
CA TYR A 81 -11.96 6.06 10.10
C TYR A 81 -12.77 5.02 10.88
N THR A 82 -12.52 3.72 10.66
CA THR A 82 -13.28 2.64 11.31
C THR A 82 -13.14 2.71 12.83
N LEU A 83 -11.94 2.92 13.34
CA LEU A 83 -11.68 2.94 14.78
C LEU A 83 -12.18 4.22 15.47
N THR A 84 -12.10 5.37 14.80
CA THR A 84 -12.67 6.61 15.35
C THR A 84 -14.18 6.50 15.47
N MET A 85 -14.85 5.91 14.46
CA MET A 85 -16.28 5.68 14.50
C MET A 85 -16.68 4.64 15.56
N GLU A 86 -15.90 3.59 15.76
CA GLU A 86 -16.18 2.60 16.80
C GLU A 86 -15.99 3.14 18.23
N LYS A 87 -15.01 4.01 18.44
CA LYS A 87 -14.84 4.72 19.72
C LYS A 87 -15.96 5.70 20.02
N ILE A 88 -16.39 6.48 19.03
CA ILE A 88 -17.52 7.41 19.19
C ILE A 88 -18.82 6.65 19.52
N LYS A 89 -19.01 5.45 18.95
CA LYS A 89 -20.20 4.61 19.19
C LYS A 89 -20.13 3.76 20.48
N ARG A 90 -19.04 3.80 21.28
CA ARG A 90 -18.76 2.85 22.41
C ARG A 90 -18.91 1.36 22.02
N SER A 91 -18.75 1.06 20.73
CA SER A 91 -19.01 -0.25 20.14
C SER A 91 -17.98 -1.31 20.58
N ILE A 92 -16.78 -0.88 20.99
CA ILE A 92 -15.69 -1.77 21.40
C ILE A 92 -16.02 -2.52 22.69
N GLU A 93 -16.66 -1.85 23.67
CA GLU A 93 -17.09 -2.46 24.94
C GLU A 93 -18.21 -3.48 24.69
N SER A 94 -19.15 -3.16 23.79
CA SER A 94 -20.22 -4.08 23.40
C SER A 94 -19.69 -5.30 22.62
N LEU A 95 -18.68 -5.13 21.76
CA LEU A 95 -18.03 -6.22 21.03
C LEU A 95 -17.22 -7.15 21.95
N LEU A 96 -16.55 -6.61 22.98
CA LEU A 96 -15.84 -7.40 23.99
C LEU A 96 -16.79 -8.21 24.90
N CYS A 97 -18.04 -7.76 25.06
CA CYS A 97 -19.08 -8.47 25.79
C CYS A 97 -19.83 -9.53 24.95
N THR A 98 -19.54 -9.66 23.65
CA THR A 98 -20.09 -10.75 22.84
C THR A 98 -19.26 -12.03 22.97
N PRO A 99 -19.85 -13.23 22.84
CA PRO A 99 -19.14 -14.51 22.92
C PRO A 99 -18.32 -14.79 21.64
N LEU A 100 -17.57 -13.81 21.17
CA LEU A 100 -16.68 -13.90 20.02
C LEU A 100 -15.24 -13.90 20.50
N SER A 101 -14.45 -14.87 20.03
CA SER A 101 -13.02 -14.91 20.37
C SER A 101 -12.29 -13.69 19.81
N LEU A 102 -11.42 -13.08 20.61
CA LEU A 102 -10.55 -11.95 20.22
C LEU A 102 -9.85 -12.17 18.86
N LYS A 103 -9.37 -13.38 18.59
CA LYS A 103 -8.73 -13.76 17.31
C LYS A 103 -9.65 -13.61 16.09
N GLN A 104 -10.94 -13.94 16.22
CA GLN A 104 -11.91 -13.80 15.13
C GLN A 104 -12.26 -12.34 14.85
N ILE A 105 -12.25 -11.50 15.88
CA ILE A 105 -12.47 -10.05 15.74
C ILE A 105 -11.26 -9.41 15.06
N CYS A 106 -10.04 -9.72 15.52
CA CYS A 106 -8.80 -9.25 14.89
C CYS A 106 -8.76 -9.61 13.40
N LEU A 107 -8.89 -10.91 13.06
CA LEU A 107 -8.85 -11.37 11.67
C LEU A 107 -9.94 -10.73 10.78
N GLY A 108 -11.15 -10.54 11.31
CA GLY A 108 -12.24 -9.90 10.56
C GLY A 108 -11.96 -8.44 10.23
N LYS A 109 -11.39 -7.70 11.19
CA LYS A 109 -10.99 -6.32 10.99
C LYS A 109 -9.81 -6.21 10.05
N THR A 110 -8.81 -7.09 10.18
CA THR A 110 -7.66 -7.12 9.28
C THR A 110 -8.10 -7.36 7.84
N LEU A 111 -8.98 -8.32 7.60
CA LEU A 111 -9.49 -8.57 6.25
C LEU A 111 -10.28 -7.38 5.69
N ALA A 112 -11.08 -6.72 6.52
CA ALA A 112 -11.87 -5.55 6.12
C ALA A 112 -11.00 -4.36 5.70
N LEU A 113 -9.81 -4.24 6.29
CA LEU A 113 -8.81 -3.23 6.00
C LEU A 113 -7.91 -3.61 4.83
N PHE A 114 -7.46 -4.86 4.79
CA PHE A 114 -6.51 -5.38 3.82
C PHE A 114 -7.08 -5.41 2.41
N LEU A 115 -8.27 -6.00 2.21
CA LEU A 115 -8.89 -6.16 0.89
C LEU A 115 -9.05 -4.85 0.09
N PRO A 116 -9.68 -3.80 0.62
CA PRO A 116 -9.88 -2.56 -0.13
C PRO A 116 -8.55 -1.84 -0.39
N SER A 117 -7.63 -1.87 0.59
CA SER A 117 -6.32 -1.23 0.47
C SER A 117 -5.45 -1.92 -0.57
N LEU A 118 -5.51 -3.26 -0.66
CA LEU A 118 -4.80 -4.04 -1.65
C LEU A 118 -5.33 -3.77 -3.06
N ILE A 119 -6.64 -3.79 -3.24
CA ILE A 119 -7.26 -3.55 -4.56
C ILE A 119 -6.93 -2.13 -5.05
N LEU A 120 -7.09 -1.11 -4.20
CA LEU A 120 -6.78 0.28 -4.55
C LEU A 120 -5.29 0.51 -4.77
N GLY A 121 -4.44 -0.11 -3.95
CA GLY A 121 -3.00 -0.08 -4.10
C GLY A 121 -2.56 -0.63 -5.45
N TRP A 122 -3.03 -1.82 -5.83
CA TRP A 122 -2.72 -2.40 -7.15
C TRP A 122 -3.25 -1.55 -8.30
N LEU A 123 -4.51 -1.11 -8.25
CA LEU A 123 -5.09 -0.31 -9.33
C LEU A 123 -4.28 0.96 -9.60
N LEU A 124 -3.88 1.67 -8.55
CA LEU A 124 -3.11 2.89 -8.70
C LEU A 124 -1.66 2.62 -9.13
N THR A 125 -1.02 1.54 -8.67
CA THR A 125 0.36 1.24 -9.07
C THR A 125 0.44 0.83 -10.54
N PHE A 126 -0.42 -0.08 -10.98
CA PHE A 126 -0.47 -0.50 -12.38
C PHE A 126 -0.86 0.67 -13.29
N SER A 127 -1.80 1.53 -12.85
CA SER A 127 -2.16 2.75 -13.58
C SER A 127 -0.97 3.71 -13.71
N SER A 128 -0.22 3.96 -12.64
CA SER A 128 0.94 4.85 -12.67
C SER A 128 2.07 4.32 -13.58
N ILE A 129 2.36 3.01 -13.52
CA ILE A 129 3.37 2.40 -14.41
C ILE A 129 2.93 2.50 -15.88
N ALA A 130 1.66 2.21 -16.17
CA ALA A 130 1.12 2.33 -17.52
C ALA A 130 1.17 3.79 -18.01
N GLY A 131 0.84 4.76 -17.14
CA GLY A 131 0.91 6.19 -17.45
C GLY A 131 2.33 6.65 -17.78
N ILE A 132 3.31 6.28 -16.95
CA ILE A 132 4.73 6.61 -17.21
C ILE A 132 5.19 6.03 -18.55
N ASN A 133 4.85 4.77 -18.82
CA ASN A 133 5.30 4.09 -20.03
C ASN A 133 4.70 4.72 -21.30
N GLN A 134 3.38 4.97 -21.32
CA GLN A 134 2.69 5.56 -22.46
C GLN A 134 3.08 7.02 -22.72
N ILE A 135 3.25 7.83 -21.67
CA ILE A 135 3.46 9.28 -21.81
C ILE A 135 4.95 9.61 -22.03
N TYR A 136 5.88 8.86 -21.45
CA TYR A 136 7.30 9.24 -21.45
C TYR A 136 8.22 8.25 -22.16
N VAL A 137 7.98 6.95 -22.06
CA VAL A 137 8.87 5.91 -22.60
C VAL A 137 8.60 5.64 -24.08
N VAL A 138 7.33 5.42 -24.46
CA VAL A 138 6.91 5.19 -25.85
C VAL A 138 7.33 6.34 -26.79
N PRO A 139 7.09 7.63 -26.48
CA PRO A 139 7.52 8.71 -27.37
C PRO A 139 9.04 8.92 -27.43
N SER A 140 9.80 8.44 -26.44
CA SER A 140 11.25 8.64 -26.37
C SER A 140 12.07 7.49 -26.96
N SER A 141 11.55 6.26 -26.91
CA SER A 141 12.27 5.04 -27.29
C SER A 141 11.54 4.19 -28.34
N GLY A 142 10.28 4.50 -28.65
CA GLY A 142 9.45 3.74 -29.60
C GLY A 142 9.08 2.32 -29.15
N GLN A 143 9.47 1.92 -27.93
CA GLN A 143 9.25 0.58 -27.39
C GLN A 143 8.62 0.66 -25.99
N PHE A 144 7.70 -0.25 -25.71
CA PHE A 144 7.08 -0.39 -24.38
C PHE A 144 8.03 -1.16 -23.47
N ILE A 145 8.68 -0.47 -22.53
CA ILE A 145 9.61 -1.13 -21.58
C ILE A 145 8.83 -1.48 -20.32
N MET A 146 8.59 -2.77 -20.12
CA MET A 146 7.92 -3.26 -18.91
C MET A 146 8.95 -3.44 -17.78
N PRO A 147 8.62 -3.10 -16.51
CA PRO A 147 9.47 -3.45 -15.37
C PRO A 147 9.77 -4.94 -15.41
N GLY A 148 10.99 -5.32 -15.02
CA GLY A 148 11.46 -6.71 -15.13
C GLY A 148 10.54 -7.73 -14.42
N PRO A 149 10.72 -9.03 -14.71
CA PRO A 149 9.88 -10.08 -14.11
C PRO A 149 9.93 -10.09 -12.59
N ALA A 150 11.10 -9.81 -12.00
CA ALA A 150 11.31 -9.83 -10.55
C ALA A 150 10.46 -8.78 -9.78
N PRO A 151 10.46 -7.48 -10.15
CA PRO A 151 9.56 -6.49 -9.54
C PRO A 151 8.07 -6.83 -9.64
N LEU A 152 7.62 -7.40 -10.76
CA LEU A 152 6.21 -7.76 -10.96
C LEU A 152 5.77 -8.87 -10.00
N VAL A 153 6.60 -9.90 -9.82
CA VAL A 153 6.33 -10.98 -8.85
C VAL A 153 6.35 -10.44 -7.42
N ALA A 154 7.28 -9.54 -7.11
CA ALA A 154 7.35 -8.91 -5.79
C ALA A 154 6.06 -8.14 -5.45
N ILE A 155 5.52 -7.35 -6.40
CA ILE A 155 4.30 -6.57 -6.21
C ILE A 155 3.05 -7.45 -6.02
N LEU A 156 3.02 -8.60 -6.70
CA LEU A 156 1.85 -9.48 -6.69
C LEU A 156 1.81 -10.45 -5.49
N VAL A 157 2.99 -10.86 -5.00
CA VAL A 157 3.09 -11.91 -3.96
C VAL A 157 3.74 -11.39 -2.68
N VAL A 158 4.95 -10.83 -2.80
CA VAL A 158 5.76 -10.46 -1.62
C VAL A 158 5.14 -9.29 -0.87
N ILE A 159 4.75 -8.22 -1.59
CA ILE A 159 4.17 -7.02 -0.97
C ILE A 159 2.85 -7.34 -0.25
N PRO A 160 1.88 -8.05 -0.82
CA PRO A 160 0.65 -8.43 -0.11
C PRO A 160 0.88 -9.24 1.16
N ILE A 161 1.86 -10.15 1.17
CA ILE A 161 2.17 -10.96 2.36
C ILE A 161 2.73 -10.07 3.47
N ILE A 162 3.71 -9.21 3.14
CA ILE A 162 4.29 -8.26 4.10
C ILE A 162 3.21 -7.31 4.60
N PHE A 163 2.39 -6.78 3.70
CA PHE A 163 1.30 -5.87 4.01
C PHE A 163 0.26 -6.51 4.94
N PHE A 164 -0.15 -7.75 4.68
CA PHE A 164 -1.08 -8.48 5.54
C PHE A 164 -0.53 -8.65 6.97
N PHE A 165 0.74 -9.03 7.10
CA PHE A 165 1.39 -9.17 8.39
C PHE A 165 1.47 -7.85 9.16
N LEU A 166 1.78 -6.75 8.45
CA LEU A 166 1.75 -5.41 9.03
C LEU A 166 0.33 -5.05 9.50
N CYS A 167 -0.71 -5.28 8.69
CA CYS A 167 -2.09 -5.01 9.10
C CYS A 167 -2.50 -5.81 10.35
N LEU A 168 -2.07 -7.07 10.49
CA LEU A 168 -2.30 -7.86 11.71
C LEU A 168 -1.67 -7.20 12.93
N LEU A 169 -0.37 -6.88 12.86
CA LEU A 169 0.35 -6.24 13.95
C LEU A 169 -0.27 -4.90 14.36
N ILE A 170 -0.74 -4.11 13.38
CA ILE A 170 -1.38 -2.83 13.63
C ILE A 170 -2.64 -3.00 14.46
N ILE A 171 -3.52 -3.92 14.07
CA ILE A 171 -4.78 -4.15 14.78
C ILE A 171 -4.52 -4.74 16.16
N ASP A 172 -3.60 -5.69 16.28
CA ASP A 172 -3.22 -6.26 17.58
C ASP A 172 -2.70 -5.17 18.53
N MET A 173 -1.80 -4.29 18.07
CA MET A 173 -1.30 -3.17 18.88
C MET A 173 -2.40 -2.18 19.27
N GLN A 174 -3.35 -1.92 18.37
CA GLN A 174 -4.47 -1.01 18.64
C GLN A 174 -5.51 -1.59 19.59
N LEU A 175 -5.61 -2.90 19.69
CA LEU A 175 -6.43 -3.57 20.70
C LEU A 175 -5.80 -3.49 22.10
N ILE A 176 -4.46 -3.48 22.18
CA ILE A 176 -3.73 -3.37 23.44
C ILE A 176 -3.66 -1.92 23.93
N ILE A 177 -3.45 -0.96 23.03
CA ILE A 177 -3.18 0.44 23.39
C ILE A 177 -4.47 1.28 23.38
N THR A 178 -4.80 1.87 24.52
CA THR A 178 -5.98 2.74 24.69
C THR A 178 -5.95 3.98 23.78
N ASN A 179 -4.76 4.52 23.48
CA ASN A 179 -4.60 5.75 22.68
C ASN A 179 -4.24 5.48 21.21
N ILE A 180 -5.28 5.17 20.43
CA ILE A 180 -5.21 4.86 18.99
C ILE A 180 -4.53 5.93 18.12
N ARG A 181 -4.60 7.21 18.49
CA ARG A 181 -4.02 8.30 17.69
C ARG A 181 -2.50 8.19 17.62
N TRP A 182 -1.85 7.89 18.76
CA TRP A 182 -0.40 7.71 18.81
C TRP A 182 0.07 6.50 18.03
N VAL A 183 -0.70 5.41 18.05
CA VAL A 183 -0.36 4.20 17.26
C VAL A 183 -0.38 4.51 15.76
N ASN A 184 -1.41 5.21 15.28
CA ASN A 184 -1.51 5.54 13.86
C ASN A 184 -0.45 6.56 13.40
N THR A 185 -0.11 7.54 14.24
CA THR A 185 0.97 8.50 13.95
C THR A 185 2.34 7.84 13.98
N ALA A 186 2.64 7.00 14.97
CA ALA A 186 3.90 6.26 15.05
C ALA A 186 4.08 5.33 13.84
N LEU A 187 2.99 4.71 13.36
CA LEU A 187 3.00 3.90 12.15
C LEU A 187 3.19 4.72 10.87
N MET A 188 2.53 5.87 10.74
CA MET A 188 2.83 6.77 9.61
C MET A 188 4.32 7.11 9.61
N VAL A 189 4.88 7.52 10.75
CA VAL A 189 6.31 7.82 10.84
C VAL A 189 7.14 6.60 10.46
N ALA A 190 6.84 5.40 10.96
CA ALA A 190 7.56 4.17 10.62
C ALA A 190 7.48 3.81 9.13
N VAL A 191 6.31 3.96 8.50
CA VAL A 191 6.14 3.65 7.07
C VAL A 191 6.87 4.68 6.22
N PHE A 192 6.78 5.96 6.56
CA PHE A 192 7.51 7.01 5.87
C PHE A 192 9.02 6.86 6.08
N THR A 193 9.50 6.48 7.26
CA THR A 193 10.93 6.25 7.49
C THR A 193 11.43 4.97 6.82
N VAL A 194 10.63 3.90 6.76
CA VAL A 194 11.00 2.69 6.02
C VAL A 194 11.02 2.99 4.52
N SER A 195 9.99 3.67 4.00
CA SER A 195 9.86 3.90 2.56
C SER A 195 10.79 5.00 2.03
N PHE A 196 10.99 6.09 2.77
CA PHE A 196 11.92 7.15 2.38
C PHE A 196 13.35 6.92 2.91
N GLY A 197 13.51 6.30 4.07
CA GLY A 197 14.83 6.09 4.71
C GLY A 197 15.62 4.92 4.15
N LEU A 198 14.97 3.85 3.66
CA LEU A 198 15.71 2.79 2.94
C LEU A 198 16.20 3.25 1.56
N SER A 199 15.58 4.28 0.96
CA SER A 199 15.88 4.72 -0.41
C SER A 199 17.32 5.30 -0.59
N PRO A 200 17.79 6.25 0.24
CA PRO A 200 19.15 6.78 0.11
C PRO A 200 20.22 5.98 0.87
N VAL A 201 19.87 5.33 2.00
CA VAL A 201 20.86 4.69 2.89
C VAL A 201 21.35 3.34 2.36
N LEU A 202 20.52 2.60 1.62
CA LEU A 202 20.81 1.22 1.26
C LEU A 202 21.09 0.98 -0.22
N LYS A 203 21.11 2.04 -1.06
CA LYS A 203 21.34 1.92 -2.52
C LYS A 203 20.59 0.70 -3.10
N PHE A 204 19.29 0.56 -2.78
CA PHE A 204 18.47 -0.53 -3.34
C PHE A 204 18.30 -0.31 -4.85
N GLY A 205 19.31 -0.71 -5.63
CA GLY A 205 19.11 -1.14 -6.99
C GLY A 205 18.29 -2.44 -6.97
N PRO A 206 17.51 -2.77 -8.01
CA PRO A 206 16.72 -4.00 -8.12
C PRO A 206 17.51 -5.29 -7.81
N SER A 207 18.83 -5.26 -7.95
CA SER A 207 19.78 -6.34 -7.60
C SER A 207 19.85 -6.66 -6.10
N SER A 208 19.42 -5.78 -5.22
CA SER A 208 19.39 -6.02 -3.76
C SER A 208 18.27 -6.99 -3.33
N TRP A 209 17.20 -7.13 -4.13
CA TRP A 209 16.16 -8.14 -3.90
C TRP A 209 16.53 -9.52 -4.45
N ASN A 210 17.67 -9.64 -5.15
CA ASN A 210 18.24 -10.95 -5.48
C ASN A 210 18.59 -11.73 -4.21
N ILE A 211 18.87 -11.05 -3.09
CA ILE A 211 19.10 -11.68 -1.78
C ILE A 211 17.84 -12.38 -1.25
N VAL A 212 16.64 -11.83 -1.52
CA VAL A 212 15.36 -12.46 -1.14
C VAL A 212 15.08 -13.70 -1.98
N PHE A 213 15.48 -13.71 -3.25
CA PHE A 213 15.34 -14.89 -4.11
C PHE A 213 16.45 -15.94 -3.90
N VAL A 214 17.68 -15.53 -3.55
CA VAL A 214 18.78 -16.44 -3.19
C VAL A 214 18.54 -17.13 -1.85
N SER A 215 17.77 -16.52 -0.93
CA SER A 215 17.39 -17.19 0.32
C SER A 215 16.14 -18.09 0.20
N LEU A 216 15.50 -18.12 -0.97
CA LEU A 216 14.34 -18.96 -1.29
C LEU A 216 14.71 -20.13 -2.23
N GLY A 217 16.01 -20.29 -2.54
CA GLY A 217 16.59 -21.45 -3.22
C GLY A 217 17.41 -22.30 -2.25
#